data_AF-A0A2Z3I5W0-F1
#
_entry.id   AF-A0A2Z3I5W0-F1
#
_cell.length_a   1.000
_cell.length_b   1.000
_cell.length_c   1.000
_cell.angle_alpha   90.00
_cell.angle_beta   90.00
_cell.angle_gamma   90.00
#
_symmetry.space_group_name_H-M   'P 1'
#
loop_
_entity.id
_entity.type
_entity.pdbx_description
1 polymer ?
#
loop_
_entity_poly.entity_id
_entity_poly.type
_entity_poly.pdbx_seq_one_letter_code
_entity_poly.pdbx_strand_id
1 'polypeptide(L)'
;MRLTNEIRKIIIKAAMHKAFDARDKAHEKASTALADAAYQHEYGAIGKIAAKLPENWCCRDNYIKIEAAGFSWHGDSLARDSLRMSKTRPMPNYQYSNPVKIGGAHPLNDKAQAVADEYQAIQRDKDELRAKLNALVYSVTTTEKLLEAWPECEAFIPARVPTTRALVPVELVPELNAAIGIKAKRKEA
;
A
#
# COMPACT_ATOMS: atom_id res chain seq x y z
N MET A 1 -1.63 19.72 23.00
CA MET A 1 -2.16 19.90 21.62
C MET A 1 -3.43 19.06 21.47
N ARG A 2 -4.49 19.57 20.81
CA ARG A 2 -5.69 18.76 20.54
C ARG A 2 -5.39 17.74 19.43
N LEU A 3 -5.72 16.48 19.67
CA LEU A 3 -5.68 15.44 18.65
C LEU A 3 -6.88 15.61 17.73
N THR A 4 -6.64 16.05 16.50
CA THR A 4 -7.63 16.03 15.42
C THR A 4 -7.67 14.64 14.78
N ASN A 5 -8.75 14.33 14.06
CA ASN A 5 -8.84 13.05 13.34
C ASN A 5 -7.69 12.85 12.35
N GLU A 6 -7.20 13.93 11.74
CA GLU A 6 -6.06 13.87 10.84
C GLU A 6 -4.76 13.53 11.56
N ILE A 7 -4.50 14.12 12.74
CA ILE A 7 -3.33 13.76 13.55
C ILE A 7 -3.41 12.29 13.97
N ARG A 8 -4.58 11.80 14.38
CA ARG A 8 -4.77 10.38 14.75
C ARG A 8 -4.43 9.44 13.60
N LYS A 9 -4.95 9.72 12.39
CA LYS A 9 -4.65 8.94 11.18
C LYS A 9 -3.15 8.94 10.86
N ILE A 10 -2.47 10.08 11.01
CA ILE A 10 -1.03 10.18 10.78
C ILE A 10 -0.24 9.30 11.76
N ILE A 11 -0.56 9.39 13.06
CA ILE A 11 0.08 8.57 14.10
C ILE A 11 -0.10 7.08 13.81
N ILE A 12 -1.34 6.66 13.56
CA ILE A 12 -1.66 5.25 13.27
C ILE A 12 -0.92 4.80 12.02
N LYS A 13 -0.92 5.60 10.94
CA LYS A 13 -0.21 5.26 9.70
C LYS A 13 1.30 5.10 9.93
N ALA A 14 1.92 6.01 10.69
CA ALA A 14 3.35 5.96 10.99
C ALA A 14 3.72 4.74 11.84
N ALA A 15 2.92 4.44 12.86
CA ALA A 15 3.11 3.25 13.70
C ALA A 15 2.96 1.95 12.89
N MET A 16 1.89 1.86 12.08
CA MET A 16 1.66 0.73 11.17
C MET A 16 2.82 0.54 10.19
N HIS A 17 3.29 1.64 9.58
CA HIS A 17 4.43 1.59 8.66
C HIS A 17 5.68 1.07 9.38
N LYS A 18 6.02 1.61 10.56
CA LYS A 18 7.19 1.15 11.32
C LYS A 18 7.10 -0.33 11.69
N ALA A 19 5.90 -0.83 12.02
CA ALA A 19 5.69 -2.22 12.41
C ALA A 19 5.81 -3.21 11.23
N PHE A 20 5.33 -2.85 10.04
CA PHE A 20 5.16 -3.80 8.93
C PHE A 20 6.07 -3.54 7.72
N ASP A 21 6.74 -2.39 7.58
CA ASP A 21 7.52 -2.04 6.39
C ASP A 21 8.58 -3.10 6.02
N ALA A 22 9.32 -3.62 7.01
CA ALA A 22 10.32 -4.66 6.77
C ALA A 22 9.69 -5.98 6.29
N ARG A 23 8.56 -6.38 6.88
CA ARG A 23 7.84 -7.63 6.57
C ARG A 23 7.15 -7.54 5.20
N ASP A 24 6.55 -6.39 4.89
CA ASP A 24 5.96 -6.10 3.59
C ASP A 24 7.02 -6.15 2.49
N LYS A 25 8.19 -5.54 2.70
CA LYS A 25 9.32 -5.60 1.74
C LYS A 25 9.86 -7.02 1.56
N ALA A 26 9.90 -7.81 2.63
CA ALA A 26 10.31 -9.21 2.55
C ALA A 26 9.29 -10.04 1.74
N HIS A 27 7.99 -9.83 1.99
CA HIS A 27 6.90 -10.45 1.24
C HIS A 27 6.91 -10.06 -0.24
N GLU A 28 7.13 -8.78 -0.55
CA GLU A 28 7.24 -8.29 -1.93
C GLU A 28 8.42 -8.95 -2.67
N LYS A 29 9.58 -9.09 -2.00
CA LYS A 29 10.74 -9.81 -2.55
C LYS A 29 10.43 -11.29 -2.80
N ALA A 30 9.75 -11.96 -1.87
CA ALA A 30 9.34 -13.35 -2.03
C ALA A 30 8.35 -13.52 -3.20
N SER A 31 7.36 -12.61 -3.30
CA SER A 31 6.40 -12.55 -4.41
C SER A 31 7.09 -12.32 -5.75
N THR A 32 8.09 -11.45 -5.80
CA THR A 32 8.90 -11.19 -6.99
C THR A 32 9.72 -12.41 -7.40
N ALA A 33 10.32 -13.10 -6.43
CA ALA A 33 11.07 -14.34 -6.69
C ALA A 33 10.15 -15.45 -7.22
N LEU A 34 8.93 -15.57 -6.69
CA LEU A 34 7.90 -16.48 -7.21
C LEU A 34 7.51 -16.12 -8.65
N ALA A 35 7.29 -14.84 -8.93
CA ALA A 35 6.96 -14.35 -10.28
C ALA A 35 8.04 -14.69 -11.30
N ASP A 36 9.31 -14.43 -10.96
CA ASP A 36 10.45 -14.76 -11.83
C ASP A 36 10.58 -16.27 -12.05
N ALA A 37 10.33 -17.08 -11.02
CA ALA A 37 10.35 -18.54 -11.12
C ALA A 37 9.21 -19.07 -12.00
N ALA A 38 8.00 -18.54 -11.83
CA ALA A 38 6.84 -18.89 -12.64
C ALA A 38 7.06 -18.54 -14.13
N TYR A 39 7.61 -17.35 -14.38
CA TYR A 39 8.00 -16.95 -15.74
C TYR A 39 9.06 -17.89 -16.32
N GLN A 40 10.08 -18.23 -15.55
CA GLN A 40 11.17 -19.08 -16.04
C GLN A 40 10.69 -20.51 -16.34
N HIS A 41 9.77 -21.03 -15.52
CA HIS A 41 9.16 -22.34 -15.72
C HIS A 41 8.34 -22.37 -17.02
N GLU A 42 7.47 -21.40 -17.22
CA GLU A 42 6.53 -21.39 -18.35
C GLU A 42 7.18 -20.91 -19.65
N TYR A 43 7.96 -19.83 -19.58
CA TYR A 43 8.46 -19.09 -20.73
C TYR A 43 9.99 -19.11 -20.82
N GLY A 44 10.71 -19.90 -20.02
CA GLY A 44 12.18 -19.87 -20.01
C GLY A 44 12.82 -20.17 -21.37
N ALA A 45 12.29 -21.17 -22.09
CA ALA A 45 12.76 -21.52 -23.42
C ALA A 45 12.20 -20.57 -24.50
N ILE A 46 10.89 -20.36 -24.52
CA ILE A 46 10.20 -19.54 -25.53
C ILE A 46 10.59 -18.07 -25.41
N GLY A 47 10.79 -17.57 -24.19
CA GLY A 47 11.22 -16.21 -23.90
C GLY A 47 12.58 -15.87 -24.51
N LYS A 48 13.49 -16.84 -24.65
CA LYS A 48 14.78 -16.64 -25.37
C LYS A 48 14.58 -16.46 -26.87
N ILE A 49 13.57 -17.11 -27.44
CA ILE A 49 13.19 -16.96 -28.85
C ILE A 49 12.47 -15.62 -29.03
N ALA A 50 11.50 -15.31 -28.16
CA ALA A 50 10.74 -14.07 -28.18
C ALA A 50 11.63 -12.83 -28.01
N ALA A 51 12.72 -12.93 -27.26
CA ALA A 51 13.69 -11.85 -27.12
C ALA A 51 14.43 -11.50 -28.42
N LYS A 52 14.45 -12.39 -29.42
CA LYS A 52 15.05 -12.16 -30.74
C LYS A 52 14.06 -11.58 -31.76
N LEU A 53 12.77 -11.55 -31.43
CA LEU A 53 11.76 -10.98 -32.32
C LEU A 53 11.97 -9.47 -32.44
N PRO A 54 11.58 -8.85 -33.57
CA PRO A 54 11.63 -7.41 -33.74
C PRO A 54 10.86 -6.68 -32.63
N GLU A 55 11.24 -5.44 -32.39
CA GLU A 55 10.54 -4.58 -31.44
C GLU A 55 9.04 -4.50 -31.81
N ASN A 56 8.16 -4.59 -30.80
CA ASN A 56 6.70 -4.63 -30.92
C ASN A 56 6.06 -5.91 -31.49
N TRP A 57 6.83 -6.94 -31.85
CA TRP A 57 6.26 -8.24 -32.26
C TRP A 57 5.78 -9.10 -31.08
N CYS A 58 6.23 -8.78 -29.88
CA CYS A 58 5.85 -9.44 -28.64
C CYS A 58 5.62 -8.36 -27.59
N CYS A 59 4.51 -8.45 -26.85
CA CYS A 59 4.29 -7.55 -25.74
C CYS A 59 5.36 -7.79 -24.67
N ARG A 60 5.76 -6.72 -23.98
CA ARG A 60 6.74 -6.79 -22.91
C ARG A 60 6.09 -6.28 -21.65
N ASP A 61 6.20 -7.05 -20.58
CA ASP A 61 5.56 -6.73 -19.31
C ASP A 61 6.50 -7.09 -18.17
N ASN A 62 6.30 -6.47 -17.01
CA ASN A 62 6.96 -6.80 -15.76
C ASN A 62 6.00 -7.44 -14.75
N TYR A 63 4.80 -7.85 -15.16
CA TYR A 63 3.89 -8.66 -14.36
C TYR A 63 3.71 -10.06 -14.95
N ILE A 64 3.44 -11.03 -14.07
CA ILE A 64 2.96 -12.35 -14.46
C ILE A 64 1.67 -12.68 -13.71
N LYS A 65 0.66 -13.17 -14.43
CA LYS A 65 -0.54 -13.73 -13.79
C LYS A 65 -0.36 -15.19 -13.46
N ILE A 66 -0.70 -15.56 -12.24
CA ILE A 66 -0.74 -16.95 -11.77
C ILE A 66 -2.16 -17.33 -11.34
N GLU A 67 -2.50 -18.61 -11.50
CA GLU A 67 -3.69 -19.21 -10.91
C GLU A 67 -3.21 -20.22 -9.86
N ALA A 68 -3.34 -19.85 -8.59
CA ALA A 68 -2.84 -20.63 -7.46
C ALA A 68 -3.75 -20.47 -6.24
N ALA A 69 -3.79 -21.47 -5.37
CA ALA A 69 -4.54 -21.40 -4.12
C ALA A 69 -4.04 -20.21 -3.26
N GLY A 70 -4.96 -19.45 -2.69
CA GLY A 70 -4.62 -18.27 -1.89
C GLY A 70 -4.33 -16.98 -2.67
N PHE A 71 -4.51 -17.00 -4.00
CA PHE A 71 -4.39 -15.82 -4.87
C PHE A 71 -5.73 -15.43 -5.50
N SER A 72 -5.93 -14.14 -5.78
CA SER A 72 -7.13 -13.59 -6.40
C SER A 72 -6.84 -12.32 -7.20
N TRP A 73 -7.65 -12.07 -8.23
CA TRP A 73 -7.64 -10.80 -8.96
C TRP A 73 -8.07 -9.59 -8.10
N HIS A 74 -8.98 -9.79 -7.14
CA HIS A 74 -9.51 -8.70 -6.32
C HIS A 74 -8.47 -8.19 -5.29
N GLY A 75 -7.69 -9.10 -4.71
CA GLY A 75 -6.60 -8.75 -3.79
C GLY A 75 -7.05 -8.22 -2.42
N ASP A 76 -8.31 -8.43 -2.02
CA ASP A 76 -8.86 -7.90 -0.76
C ASP A 76 -8.54 -8.82 0.44
N SER A 77 -8.84 -10.12 0.33
CA SER A 77 -8.60 -11.13 1.37
C SER A 77 -7.51 -12.13 1.02
N LEU A 78 -7.07 -12.13 -0.24
CA LEU A 78 -6.11 -13.05 -0.82
C LEU A 78 -4.98 -12.28 -1.49
N ALA A 79 -3.82 -12.93 -1.67
CA ALA A 79 -2.72 -12.31 -2.39
C ALA A 79 -3.12 -11.99 -3.84
N ARG A 80 -2.57 -10.94 -4.45
CA ARG A 80 -2.90 -10.63 -5.86
C ARG A 80 -2.34 -11.68 -6.81
N ASP A 81 -3.18 -12.14 -7.72
CA ASP A 81 -2.82 -13.10 -8.79
C ASP A 81 -1.80 -12.54 -9.80
N SER A 82 -1.75 -11.21 -9.93
CA SER A 82 -0.78 -10.48 -10.75
C SER A 82 0.45 -10.12 -9.93
N LEU A 83 1.53 -10.88 -10.13
CA LEU A 83 2.78 -10.72 -9.42
C LEU A 83 3.78 -9.91 -10.25
N ARG A 84 4.47 -8.96 -9.61
CA ARG A 84 5.52 -8.17 -10.26
C ARG A 84 6.81 -9.00 -10.34
N MET A 85 7.42 -9.03 -11.52
CA MET A 85 8.72 -9.63 -11.78
C MET A 85 9.86 -8.62 -11.54
N SER A 86 11.09 -9.11 -11.42
CA SER A 86 12.28 -8.26 -11.19
C SER A 86 12.64 -7.36 -12.37
N LYS A 87 12.21 -7.72 -13.58
CA LYS A 87 12.49 -6.98 -14.81
C LYS A 87 11.40 -7.19 -15.85
N THR A 88 11.28 -6.25 -16.78
CA THR A 88 10.42 -6.37 -17.96
C THR A 88 10.95 -7.45 -18.90
N ARG A 89 10.08 -8.37 -19.33
CA ARG A 89 10.42 -9.50 -20.21
C ARG A 89 9.40 -9.63 -21.35
N PRO A 90 9.76 -10.24 -22.49
CA PRO A 90 8.79 -10.59 -23.53
C PRO A 90 7.72 -11.53 -22.97
N MET A 91 6.47 -11.38 -23.40
CA MET A 91 5.34 -12.20 -22.99
C MET A 91 4.81 -12.96 -24.20
N PRO A 92 5.25 -14.22 -24.42
CA PRO A 92 4.85 -15.00 -25.58
C PRO A 92 3.35 -15.33 -25.64
N ASN A 93 2.61 -15.10 -24.54
CA ASN A 93 1.21 -15.44 -24.38
C ASN A 93 0.45 -14.29 -23.72
N TYR A 94 -0.83 -14.14 -24.07
CA TYR A 94 -1.73 -13.19 -23.44
C TYR A 94 -2.23 -13.71 -22.09
N GLN A 95 -1.58 -13.26 -21.02
CA GLN A 95 -1.73 -13.84 -19.68
C GLN A 95 -3.09 -13.58 -19.00
N TYR A 96 -3.89 -12.64 -19.50
CA TYR A 96 -5.24 -12.42 -18.98
C TYR A 96 -6.18 -13.58 -19.29
N SER A 97 -5.96 -14.25 -20.44
CA SER A 97 -6.74 -15.43 -20.82
C SER A 97 -6.07 -16.73 -20.39
N ASN A 98 -4.74 -16.71 -20.22
CA ASN A 98 -3.94 -17.89 -19.93
C ASN A 98 -2.92 -17.63 -18.81
N PRO A 99 -3.35 -17.55 -17.54
CA PRO A 99 -2.44 -17.42 -16.40
C PRO A 99 -1.61 -18.70 -16.20
N VAL A 100 -0.47 -18.59 -15.53
CA VAL A 100 0.35 -19.76 -15.16
C VAL A 100 -0.35 -20.52 -14.04
N LYS A 101 -0.76 -21.75 -14.30
CA LYS A 101 -1.47 -22.59 -13.33
C LYS A 101 -0.48 -23.26 -12.39
N ILE A 102 -0.54 -22.88 -11.11
CA ILE A 102 0.31 -23.42 -10.05
C ILE A 102 -0.61 -24.14 -9.05
N GLY A 103 -0.64 -25.47 -9.13
CA GLY A 103 -1.41 -26.30 -8.21
C GLY A 103 -0.94 -27.77 -8.24
N GLY A 104 -1.39 -28.56 -7.27
CA GLY A 104 -1.10 -30.00 -7.20
C GLY A 104 0.40 -30.29 -7.17
N ALA A 105 0.90 -31.04 -8.17
CA ALA A 105 2.30 -31.45 -8.30
C ALA A 105 3.22 -30.38 -8.93
N HIS A 106 2.73 -29.14 -9.15
CA HIS A 106 3.56 -28.08 -9.73
C HIS A 106 4.76 -27.76 -8.82
N PRO A 107 6.00 -27.64 -9.33
CA PRO A 107 7.21 -27.47 -8.52
C PRO A 107 7.27 -26.16 -7.72
N LEU A 108 6.41 -25.19 -8.06
CA LEU A 108 6.28 -23.91 -7.36
C LEU A 108 5.10 -23.87 -6.38
N ASN A 109 4.34 -24.96 -6.21
CA ASN A 109 3.13 -24.97 -5.40
C ASN A 109 3.42 -24.58 -3.94
N ASP A 110 4.42 -25.20 -3.30
CA ASP A 110 4.76 -24.90 -1.91
C ASP A 110 5.24 -23.46 -1.72
N LYS A 111 5.98 -22.92 -2.70
CA LYS A 111 6.42 -21.52 -2.69
C LYS A 111 5.24 -20.56 -2.85
N ALA A 112 4.30 -20.88 -3.73
CA ALA A 112 3.09 -20.08 -3.92
C ALA A 112 2.24 -20.08 -2.64
N GLN A 113 2.03 -21.25 -2.03
CA GLN A 113 1.30 -21.37 -0.79
C GLN A 113 1.94 -20.57 0.35
N ALA A 114 3.27 -20.66 0.51
CA ALA A 114 3.98 -19.89 1.54
C ALA A 114 3.84 -18.36 1.34
N VAL A 115 3.86 -17.88 0.09
CA VAL A 115 3.63 -16.45 -0.22
C VAL A 115 2.20 -16.03 0.09
N ALA A 116 1.22 -16.88 -0.22
CA ALA A 116 -0.19 -16.60 0.07
C ALA A 116 -0.47 -16.59 1.58
N ASP A 117 0.02 -17.60 2.31
CA ASP A 117 -0.17 -17.72 3.75
C ASP A 117 0.45 -16.54 4.50
N GLU A 118 1.66 -16.14 4.10
CA GLU A 118 2.34 -14.98 4.70
C GLU A 118 1.60 -13.67 4.39
N TYR A 119 1.02 -13.51 3.20
CA TYR A 119 0.18 -12.36 2.89
C TYR A 119 -1.02 -12.27 3.85
N GLN A 120 -1.74 -13.38 4.02
CA GLN A 120 -2.89 -13.45 4.90
C GLN A 120 -2.51 -13.18 6.36
N ALA A 121 -1.38 -13.73 6.81
CA ALA A 121 -0.84 -13.47 8.14
C ALA A 121 -0.53 -11.98 8.33
N ILE A 122 0.12 -11.34 7.36
CA ILE A 122 0.39 -9.89 7.39
C ILE A 122 -0.92 -9.09 7.49
N GLN A 123 -1.94 -9.42 6.69
CA GLN A 123 -3.21 -8.68 6.73
C GLN A 123 -3.93 -8.83 8.06
N ARG A 124 -4.03 -10.06 8.59
CA ARG A 124 -4.63 -10.33 9.90
C ARG A 124 -3.91 -9.52 10.99
N ASP A 125 -2.58 -9.61 11.03
CA ASP A 125 -1.79 -8.94 12.06
C ASP A 125 -1.89 -7.40 11.91
N LYS A 126 -2.01 -6.89 10.68
CA LYS A 126 -2.25 -5.47 10.40
C LYS A 126 -3.61 -5.00 10.92
N ASP A 127 -4.66 -5.78 10.69
CA ASP A 127 -6.01 -5.44 11.13
C ASP A 127 -6.11 -5.46 12.65
N GLU A 128 -5.51 -6.47 13.30
CA GLU A 128 -5.41 -6.54 14.76
C GLU A 128 -4.67 -5.34 15.36
N LEU A 129 -3.49 -4.99 14.81
CA LEU A 129 -2.72 -3.85 15.31
C LEU A 129 -3.46 -2.54 15.06
N ARG A 130 -4.06 -2.38 13.88
CA ARG A 130 -4.86 -1.20 13.54
C ARG A 130 -6.05 -1.04 14.48
N ALA A 131 -6.75 -2.11 14.84
CA ALA A 131 -7.84 -2.06 15.80
C ALA A 131 -7.36 -1.58 17.18
N LYS A 132 -6.25 -2.14 17.68
CA LYS A 132 -5.63 -1.75 18.96
C LYS A 132 -5.18 -0.29 18.96
N LEU A 133 -4.50 0.15 17.90
CA LEU A 133 -4.05 1.53 17.74
C LEU A 133 -5.23 2.51 17.65
N ASN A 134 -6.29 2.16 16.92
CA ASN A 134 -7.50 2.98 16.88
C ASN A 134 -8.13 3.12 18.27
N ALA A 135 -8.30 2.01 19.00
CA ALA A 135 -8.87 2.04 20.35
C ALA A 135 -8.07 2.98 21.28
N LEU A 136 -6.74 2.87 21.27
CA LEU A 136 -5.87 3.72 22.08
C LEU A 136 -5.91 5.20 21.66
N VAL A 137 -5.64 5.49 20.38
CA VAL A 137 -5.47 6.87 19.88
C VAL A 137 -6.79 7.65 19.86
N TYR A 138 -7.93 6.97 19.69
CA TYR A 138 -9.25 7.60 19.75
C TYR A 138 -9.83 7.70 21.17
N SER A 139 -9.28 6.98 22.16
CA SER A 139 -9.69 7.12 23.57
C SER A 139 -9.31 8.48 24.19
N VAL A 140 -8.31 9.16 23.63
CA VAL A 140 -7.77 10.42 24.14
C VAL A 140 -7.99 11.59 23.18
N THR A 141 -8.19 12.77 23.77
CA THR A 141 -8.49 14.00 23.03
C THR A 141 -7.28 14.91 22.84
N THR A 142 -6.21 14.71 23.62
CA THR A 142 -5.01 15.55 23.60
C THR A 142 -3.74 14.72 23.52
N THR A 143 -2.69 15.33 22.97
CA THR A 143 -1.38 14.72 22.79
C THR A 143 -0.72 14.42 24.13
N GLU A 144 -0.91 15.27 25.14
CA GLU A 144 -0.39 15.06 26.49
C GLU A 144 -0.94 13.77 27.11
N LYS A 145 -2.25 13.54 26.99
CA LYS A 145 -2.89 12.30 27.47
C LYS A 145 -2.47 11.07 26.66
N LEU A 146 -2.19 11.26 25.37
CA LEU A 146 -1.68 10.17 24.54
C LEU A 146 -0.26 9.79 24.97
N LEU A 147 0.61 10.76 25.26
CA LEU A 147 1.97 10.50 25.76
C LEU A 147 1.97 9.92 27.18
N GLU A 148 0.98 10.25 28.00
CA GLU A 148 0.80 9.62 29.31
C GLU A 148 0.41 8.13 29.18
N ALA A 149 -0.50 7.82 28.25
CA ALA A 149 -0.94 6.43 28.01
C ALA A 149 0.04 5.61 27.14
N TRP A 150 0.80 6.27 26.27
CA TRP A 150 1.74 5.67 25.32
C TRP A 150 2.93 6.62 25.05
N PRO A 151 3.91 6.67 25.96
CA PRO A 151 5.05 7.59 25.87
C PRO A 151 5.87 7.42 24.59
N GLU A 152 6.03 6.18 24.13
CA GLU A 152 6.82 5.84 22.93
C GLU A 152 6.16 6.36 21.63
N CYS A 153 4.92 6.84 21.71
CA CYS A 153 4.25 7.41 20.56
C CYS A 153 4.86 8.74 20.09
N GLU A 154 5.75 9.34 20.88
CA GLU A 154 6.41 10.62 20.58
C GLU A 154 7.02 10.63 19.18
N ALA A 155 7.67 9.53 18.78
CA ALA A 155 8.28 9.37 17.46
C ALA A 155 7.27 9.43 16.28
N PHE A 156 5.97 9.30 16.55
CA PHE A 156 4.92 9.31 15.52
C PHE A 156 4.10 10.60 15.51
N ILE A 157 4.30 11.50 16.47
CA ILE A 157 3.56 12.76 16.54
C ILE A 157 4.12 13.72 15.48
N PRO A 158 3.28 14.28 14.59
CA PRO A 158 3.76 15.20 13.56
C PRO A 158 4.27 16.51 14.19
N ALA A 159 5.51 16.89 13.89
CA ALA A 159 6.12 18.13 14.37
C ALA A 159 5.41 19.41 13.87
N ARG A 160 4.68 19.32 12.75
CA ARG A 160 3.81 20.39 12.25
C ARG A 160 2.40 19.87 12.09
N VAL A 161 1.44 20.51 12.76
CA VAL A 161 0.02 20.24 12.54
C VAL A 161 -0.31 20.67 11.10
N PRO A 162 -0.85 19.79 10.25
CA PRO A 162 -1.33 20.21 8.95
C PRO A 162 -2.39 21.28 9.16
N THR A 163 -2.11 22.50 8.69
CA THR A 163 -3.08 23.60 8.76
C THR A 163 -4.25 23.21 7.85
N THR A 164 -5.34 22.73 8.45
CA THR A 164 -6.61 22.62 7.74
C THR A 164 -7.02 24.03 7.34
N ARG A 165 -6.78 24.40 6.08
CA ARG A 165 -7.35 25.62 5.49
C ARG A 165 -8.85 25.41 5.49
N ALA A 166 -9.56 26.09 6.38
CA ALA A 166 -11.00 26.16 6.30
C ALA A 166 -11.35 26.79 4.94
N LEU A 167 -12.18 26.10 4.16
CA LEU A 167 -12.77 26.68 2.94
C LEU A 167 -13.86 27.64 3.42
N VAL A 168 -13.44 28.87 3.71
CA VAL A 168 -14.37 29.96 4.03
C VAL A 168 -14.83 30.56 2.70
N PRO A 169 -16.15 30.77 2.49
CA PRO A 169 -16.63 31.50 1.32
C PRO A 169 -15.91 32.85 1.21
N VAL A 170 -15.43 33.19 0.01
CA VAL A 170 -14.57 34.36 -0.23
C VAL A 170 -15.19 35.64 0.30
N GLU A 171 -16.52 35.76 0.22
CA GLU A 171 -17.28 36.95 0.63
C GLU A 171 -17.62 36.99 2.13
N LEU A 172 -17.57 35.84 2.84
CA LEU A 172 -17.98 35.78 4.25
C LEU A 172 -17.04 36.61 5.16
N VAL A 173 -15.74 36.64 4.85
CA VAL A 173 -14.77 37.40 5.65
C VAL A 173 -14.92 38.91 5.41
N PRO A 174 -15.00 39.43 4.17
CA PRO A 174 -15.37 40.82 3.91
C PRO A 174 -16.70 41.25 4.54
N GLU A 175 -17.77 40.44 4.42
CA GLU A 175 -19.09 40.75 4.96
C GLU A 175 -19.08 40.82 6.50
N LEU A 176 -18.45 39.85 7.17
CA LEU A 176 -18.30 39.87 8.62
C LEU A 176 -17.49 41.08 9.08
N ASN A 177 -16.39 41.39 8.39
CA ASN A 177 -15.55 42.55 8.70
C ASN A 177 -16.31 43.87 8.54
N ALA A 178 -17.16 43.99 7.52
CA ALA A 178 -18.03 45.14 7.31
C ALA A 178 -19.08 45.26 8.42
N ALA A 179 -19.72 44.15 8.82
CA ALA A 179 -20.74 44.13 9.86
C ALA A 179 -20.21 44.52 11.25
N ILE A 180 -18.94 44.23 11.56
CA ILE A 180 -18.30 44.55 12.85
C ILE A 180 -17.36 45.77 12.79
N GLY A 181 -17.39 46.52 11.69
CA GLY A 181 -16.63 47.78 11.53
C GLY A 181 -15.11 47.62 11.39
N ILE A 182 -14.61 46.42 11.11
CA ILE A 182 -13.18 46.17 10.89
C ILE A 182 -12.82 46.49 9.44
N LYS A 183 -12.07 47.58 9.22
CA LYS A 183 -11.54 47.91 7.89
C LYS A 183 -10.44 46.92 7.52
N ALA A 184 -10.59 46.23 6.40
CA ALA A 184 -9.59 45.30 5.90
C ALA A 184 -8.24 46.01 5.69
N LYS A 185 -7.14 45.41 6.17
CA LYS A 185 -5.79 45.91 5.87
C LYS A 185 -5.53 45.73 4.37
N ARG A 186 -5.38 46.84 3.64
CA ARG A 186 -4.84 46.82 2.27
C ARG A 186 -3.45 46.19 2.33
N LYS A 187 -3.26 45.09 1.60
CA LYS A 187 -1.91 44.62 1.24
C LYS A 187 -1.42 45.55 0.13
N GLU A 188 -0.34 46.28 0.39
CA GLU A 188 0.45 46.92 -0.67
C GLU A 188 1.08 45.81 -1.53
N ALA A 189 1.07 46.05 -2.84
CA ALA A 189 1.54 45.14 -3.88
C ALA A 189 3.06 45.13 -3.99
#